data_AF-A0A2E3RZI2-F1
#
_entry.id   AF-A0A2E3RZI2-F1
#
_cell.length_a   1.000
_cell.length_b   1.000
_cell.length_c   1.000
_cell.angle_alpha   90.00
_cell.angle_beta   90.00
_cell.angle_gamma   90.00
#
_symmetry.space_group_name_H-M   'P 1'
#
loop_
_entity.id
_entity.type
_entity.pdbx_description
1 polymer ?
#
loop_
_entity_poly.entity_id
_entity_poly.type
_entity_poly.pdbx_seq_one_letter_code
_entity_poly.pdbx_strand_id
1 'polypeptide(L)'
;MRISAHIQLANSWQSALAKLDPEVDYLAYLEFSMMLGTTLMNAVLHKRGISDESFDQNHTNRPPISDEMAAQITPDVAEMMSLMSYIERARNLHCRAIGEDRGAPRVLPKWDPKVVTECAAKIEAIQVFAESVIVE
;
A
#
# COMPACT_ATOMS: atom_id res chain seq x y z
N MET A 1 5.18 12.97 9.04
CA MET A 1 5.97 13.63 7.96
C MET A 1 5.15 14.74 7.31
N ARG A 2 5.73 15.68 6.53
CA ARG A 2 4.94 16.63 5.72
C ARG A 2 4.47 15.96 4.41
N ILE A 3 3.34 16.40 3.85
CA ILE A 3 2.81 15.91 2.56
C ILE A 3 3.90 15.90 1.47
N SER A 4 4.66 16.98 1.31
CA SER A 4 5.73 17.06 0.31
C SER A 4 6.82 16.00 0.48
N ALA A 5 7.13 15.63 1.72
CA ALA A 5 8.10 14.58 2.02
C ALA A 5 7.55 13.20 1.65
N HIS A 6 6.26 12.94 1.86
CA HIS A 6 5.61 11.72 1.38
C HIS A 6 5.64 11.64 -0.15
N ILE A 7 5.30 12.72 -0.85
CA ILE A 7 5.32 12.74 -2.33
C ILE A 7 6.72 12.50 -2.88
N GLN A 8 7.74 13.13 -2.30
CA GLN A 8 9.13 12.90 -2.70
C GLN A 8 9.56 11.43 -2.51
N LEU A 9 9.16 10.82 -1.38
CA LEU A 9 9.44 9.42 -1.11
C LEU A 9 8.66 8.49 -2.06
N ALA A 10 7.39 8.80 -2.34
CA ALA A 10 6.56 8.06 -3.28
C ALA A 10 7.18 8.05 -4.69
N ASN A 11 7.66 9.20 -5.18
CA ASN A 11 8.37 9.28 -6.47
C ASN A 11 9.62 8.40 -6.51
N SER A 12 10.32 8.29 -5.38
CA SER A 12 11.50 7.40 -5.27
C SER A 12 11.09 5.93 -5.38
N TRP A 13 9.99 5.52 -4.75
CA TRP A 13 9.46 4.17 -4.88
C TRP A 13 8.92 3.86 -6.27
N GLN A 14 8.23 4.81 -6.90
CA GLN A 14 7.79 4.67 -8.29
C GLN A 14 8.97 4.47 -9.24
N SER A 15 10.04 5.25 -9.06
CA SER A 15 11.27 5.10 -9.82
C SER A 15 11.97 3.76 -9.59
N ALA A 16 11.82 3.18 -8.40
CA ALA A 16 12.35 1.86 -8.09
C ALA A 16 11.50 0.75 -8.73
N LEU A 17 10.18 0.83 -8.63
CA LEU A 17 9.24 -0.12 -9.25
C LEU A 17 9.41 -0.17 -10.77
N ALA A 18 9.61 0.97 -11.42
CA ALA A 18 9.80 1.06 -12.88
C ALA A 18 11.05 0.34 -13.40
N LYS A 19 11.97 -0.08 -12.51
CA LYS A 19 13.20 -0.81 -12.86
C LYS A 19 13.06 -2.32 -12.69
N LEU A 20 11.99 -2.79 -12.08
CA LEU A 20 11.78 -4.21 -11.79
C LEU A 20 11.13 -4.90 -12.99
N ASP A 21 11.54 -6.14 -13.23
CA ASP A 21 10.82 -7.03 -14.14
C ASP A 21 9.70 -7.73 -13.34
N PRO A 22 8.41 -7.52 -13.67
CA PRO A 22 7.30 -8.11 -12.92
C PRO A 22 7.26 -9.65 -12.98
N GLU A 23 7.89 -10.29 -13.97
CA GLU A 23 7.95 -11.75 -14.09
C GLU A 23 9.09 -12.36 -13.28
N VAL A 24 10.20 -11.64 -13.14
CA VAL A 24 11.42 -12.11 -12.47
C VAL A 24 11.52 -11.61 -11.03
N ASP A 25 11.22 -10.33 -10.82
CA ASP A 25 11.38 -9.60 -9.55
C ASP A 25 10.05 -9.49 -8.78
N TYR A 26 9.12 -10.41 -8.99
CA TYR A 26 7.75 -10.33 -8.49
C TYR A 26 7.65 -10.12 -6.96
N LEU A 27 8.55 -10.69 -6.17
CA LEU A 27 8.58 -10.45 -4.71
C LEU A 27 8.96 -9.01 -4.37
N ALA A 28 9.98 -8.47 -5.05
CA ALA A 28 10.39 -7.07 -4.89
C ALA A 28 9.29 -6.14 -5.38
N TYR A 29 8.58 -6.51 -6.44
CA TYR A 29 7.42 -5.77 -6.96
C TYR A 29 6.32 -5.65 -5.90
N LEU A 30 5.94 -6.75 -5.25
CA LEU A 30 4.94 -6.74 -4.16
C LEU A 30 5.39 -5.90 -2.96
N GLU A 31 6.65 -6.04 -2.55
CA GLU A 31 7.24 -5.26 -1.46
C GLU A 31 7.21 -3.77 -1.77
N PHE A 32 7.70 -3.36 -2.95
CA PHE A 32 7.78 -1.94 -3.31
C PHE A 32 6.41 -1.33 -3.61
N SER A 33 5.45 -2.13 -4.10
CA SER A 33 4.05 -1.69 -4.22
C SER A 33 3.45 -1.35 -2.87
N MET A 34 3.76 -2.16 -1.84
CA MET A 34 3.34 -1.85 -0.46
C MET A 34 4.01 -0.57 0.06
N MET A 35 5.31 -0.38 -0.18
CA MET A 35 6.04 0.84 0.21
C MET A 35 5.44 2.09 -0.43
N LEU A 36 5.23 2.06 -1.74
CA LEU A 36 4.63 3.14 -2.51
C LEU A 36 3.21 3.42 -2.03
N GLY A 37 2.36 2.40 -1.99
CA GLY A 37 0.95 2.54 -1.62
C GLY A 37 0.77 3.10 -0.21
N THR A 38 1.54 2.62 0.77
CA THR A 38 1.51 3.18 2.13
C THR A 38 1.99 4.64 2.17
N THR A 39 3.03 4.98 1.41
CA THR A 39 3.53 6.36 1.35
C THR A 39 2.48 7.31 0.77
N LEU A 40 1.81 6.91 -0.31
CA LEU A 40 0.71 7.67 -0.93
C LEU A 40 -0.51 7.76 -0.01
N MET A 41 -0.86 6.68 0.68
CA MET A 41 -1.96 6.68 1.64
C MET A 41 -1.74 7.69 2.75
N ASN A 42 -0.54 7.76 3.33
CA ASN A 42 -0.23 8.77 4.34
C ASN A 42 -0.32 10.20 3.78
N ALA A 43 0.14 10.43 2.54
CA ALA A 43 -0.01 11.73 1.89
C ALA A 43 -1.49 12.14 1.75
N VAL A 44 -2.36 11.20 1.35
CA VAL A 44 -3.80 11.41 1.23
C VAL A 44 -4.44 11.67 2.59
N LEU A 45 -4.13 10.85 3.61
CA LEU A 45 -4.63 11.04 4.98
C LEU A 45 -4.29 12.45 5.49
N HIS A 46 -3.05 12.88 5.31
CA HIS A 46 -2.60 14.21 5.72
C HIS A 46 -3.31 15.33 4.97
N LYS A 47 -3.50 15.17 3.66
CA LYS A 47 -4.24 16.13 2.83
C LYS A 47 -5.70 16.25 3.27
N ARG A 48 -6.30 15.16 3.76
CA ARG A 48 -7.66 15.12 4.33
C ARG A 48 -7.75 15.53 5.81
N GLY A 49 -6.66 16.00 6.41
CA GLY A 49 -6.63 16.50 7.79
C GLY A 49 -6.31 15.44 8.86
N ILE A 50 -6.11 14.18 8.47
CA ILE A 50 -5.65 13.09 9.34
C ILE A 50 -4.12 13.11 9.33
N SER A 51 -3.53 14.08 10.04
CA SER A 51 -2.08 14.37 9.97
C SER A 51 -1.29 14.03 11.24
N ASP A 52 -1.93 13.45 12.25
CA ASP A 52 -1.22 12.95 13.42
C ASP A 52 -0.31 11.78 13.00
N GLU A 53 0.98 11.88 13.27
CA GLU A 53 1.97 10.87 12.88
C GLU A 53 1.72 9.51 13.53
N SER A 54 0.96 9.44 14.63
CA SER A 54 0.52 8.18 15.22
C SER A 54 -0.48 7.42 14.35
N PHE A 55 -1.14 8.09 13.40
CA PHE A 55 -2.02 7.48 12.40
C PHE A 55 -1.29 7.12 11.10
N ASP A 56 -0.03 7.54 10.93
CA ASP A 56 0.77 7.17 9.76
C ASP A 56 0.87 5.65 9.67
N GLN A 57 0.44 5.14 8.51
CA GLN A 57 0.54 3.73 8.22
C GLN A 57 2.01 3.38 7.93
N ASN A 58 2.44 2.22 8.41
CA ASN A 58 3.74 1.66 8.09
C ASN A 58 3.55 0.34 7.34
N HIS A 59 4.33 0.14 6.28
CA HIS A 59 4.32 -1.04 5.41
C HIS A 59 4.64 -2.36 6.14
N THR A 60 5.22 -2.27 7.35
CA THR A 60 5.56 -3.42 8.20
C THR A 60 4.61 -3.60 9.38
N ASN A 61 4.19 -2.51 10.04
CA ASN A 61 3.30 -2.53 11.20
C ASN A 61 2.24 -1.45 11.07
N ARG A 62 1.02 -1.82 10.70
CA ARG A 62 -0.08 -0.85 10.56
C ARG A 62 -0.71 -0.60 11.94
N PRO A 63 -0.73 0.65 12.43
CA PRO A 63 -1.46 0.95 13.66
C PRO A 63 -2.96 0.65 13.44
N PRO A 64 -3.67 0.12 14.46
CA PRO A 64 -5.12 -0.03 14.39
C PRO A 64 -5.80 1.31 14.09
N ILE A 65 -6.84 1.28 13.27
CA ILE A 65 -7.69 2.46 13.04
C ILE A 65 -8.43 2.75 14.34
N SER A 66 -8.16 3.89 14.97
CA SER A 66 -8.91 4.36 16.14
C SER A 66 -10.31 4.81 15.74
N ASP A 67 -11.24 4.89 16.69
CA ASP A 67 -12.59 5.43 16.44
C ASP A 67 -12.54 6.88 15.90
N GLU A 68 -11.55 7.66 16.37
CA GLU A 68 -11.29 9.03 15.92
C GLU A 68 -10.83 9.08 14.46
N MET A 69 -9.94 8.17 14.05
CA MET A 69 -9.52 8.05 12.65
C MET A 69 -10.71 7.56 11.81
N ALA A 70 -11.44 6.55 12.27
CA ALA A 70 -12.59 5.99 11.56
C ALA A 70 -13.66 7.03 11.25
N ALA A 71 -13.91 7.98 12.17
CA ALA A 71 -14.84 9.08 11.97
C ALA A 71 -14.43 10.07 10.87
N GLN A 72 -13.14 10.12 10.53
CA GLN A 72 -12.57 10.99 9.50
C GLN A 72 -12.36 10.29 8.16
N ILE A 73 -12.54 8.96 8.09
CA ILE A 73 -12.42 8.20 6.85
C ILE A 73 -13.59 8.55 5.93
N THR A 74 -13.28 9.25 4.85
CA THR A 74 -14.19 9.54 3.75
C THR A 74 -14.34 8.31 2.82
N PRO A 75 -15.42 8.21 2.03
CA PRO A 75 -15.64 7.05 1.16
C PRO A 75 -14.51 6.75 0.18
N ASP A 76 -13.85 7.79 -0.32
CA ASP A 76 -12.68 7.71 -1.21
C ASP A 76 -11.44 7.18 -0.48
N VAL A 77 -11.19 7.59 0.76
CA VAL A 77 -10.13 7.01 1.61
C VAL A 77 -10.43 5.53 1.90
N ALA A 78 -11.69 5.17 2.16
CA ALA A 78 -12.07 3.78 2.36
C ALA A 78 -11.83 2.91 1.12
N GLU A 79 -12.07 3.45 -0.09
CA GLU A 79 -11.75 2.77 -1.35
C GLU A 79 -10.24 2.52 -1.47
N MET A 80 -9.42 3.55 -1.21
CA MET A 80 -7.95 3.40 -1.19
C MET A 80 -7.48 2.33 -0.19
N MET A 81 -8.09 2.27 0.99
CA MET A 81 -7.79 1.26 2.01
C MET A 81 -8.12 -0.15 1.52
N SER A 82 -9.21 -0.32 0.77
CA SER A 82 -9.56 -1.60 0.13
C SER A 82 -8.51 -2.04 -0.90
N LEU A 83 -8.04 -1.12 -1.75
CA LEU A 83 -6.96 -1.37 -2.70
C LEU A 83 -5.68 -1.81 -1.97
N MET A 84 -5.31 -1.09 -0.90
CA MET A 84 -4.16 -1.41 -0.06
C MET A 84 -4.29 -2.75 0.67
N SER A 85 -5.50 -3.18 1.01
CA SER A 85 -5.76 -4.46 1.66
C SER A 85 -5.44 -5.63 0.73
N TYR A 86 -5.72 -5.50 -0.57
CA TYR A 86 -5.30 -6.51 -1.56
C TYR A 86 -3.78 -6.68 -1.58
N ILE A 87 -3.05 -5.57 -1.74
CA ILE A 87 -1.57 -5.57 -1.82
C ILE A 87 -0.97 -6.17 -0.54
N GLU A 88 -1.52 -5.82 0.62
CA GLU A 88 -1.08 -6.38 1.91
C GLU A 88 -1.30 -7.89 1.99
N ARG A 89 -2.46 -8.40 1.57
CA ARG A 89 -2.73 -9.84 1.57
C ARG A 89 -1.79 -10.59 0.63
N ALA A 90 -1.60 -10.07 -0.60
CA ALA A 90 -0.69 -10.66 -1.56
C ALA A 90 0.74 -10.72 -1.01
N ARG A 91 1.23 -9.62 -0.43
CA ARG A 91 2.54 -9.56 0.20
C ARG A 91 2.68 -10.52 1.39
N ASN A 92 1.69 -10.58 2.28
CA ASN A 92 1.73 -11.49 3.43
C ASN A 92 1.81 -12.95 2.97
N LEU A 93 1.01 -13.34 1.99
CA LEU A 93 1.00 -14.71 1.50
C LEU A 93 2.27 -15.05 0.72
N HIS A 94 2.64 -14.23 -0.26
CA HIS A 94 3.68 -14.56 -1.23
C HIS A 94 5.09 -14.17 -0.81
N CYS A 95 5.26 -13.17 0.07
CA CYS A 95 6.58 -12.77 0.57
C CYS A 95 6.88 -13.32 1.97
N ARG A 96 5.85 -13.58 2.79
CA ARG A 96 6.02 -13.93 4.21
C ARG A 96 5.46 -15.30 4.59
N ALA A 97 4.79 -16.00 3.66
CA ALA A 97 4.08 -17.26 3.92
C ALA A 97 3.06 -17.14 5.08
N ILE A 98 2.40 -15.99 5.18
CA ILE A 98 1.34 -15.72 6.15
C ILE A 98 0.00 -15.75 5.39
N GLY A 99 -0.72 -16.85 5.52
CA GLY A 99 -2.08 -17.00 5.02
C GLY A 99 -3.14 -16.38 5.94
N GLU A 100 -4.41 -16.67 5.67
CA GLU A 100 -5.54 -16.21 6.50
C GLU A 100 -5.50 -16.82 7.90
N ASP A 101 -5.15 -18.11 8.00
CA ASP A 101 -4.89 -18.77 9.27
C ASP A 101 -3.42 -18.56 9.70
N ARG A 102 -3.22 -17.72 10.72
CA ARG A 102 -1.90 -17.43 11.29
C ARG A 102 -1.31 -18.59 12.11
N GLY A 103 -2.10 -19.59 12.46
CA GLY A 103 -1.66 -20.81 13.14
C GLY A 103 -1.19 -21.90 12.18
N ALA A 104 -1.50 -21.78 10.89
CA ALA A 104 -1.11 -22.76 9.88
C ALA A 104 0.42 -22.74 9.61
N PRO A 105 0.99 -23.87 9.15
CA PRO A 105 2.38 -23.91 8.73
C PRO A 105 2.69 -22.86 7.66
N ARG A 106 3.84 -22.19 7.81
CA ARG A 106 4.32 -21.20 6.83
C ARG A 106 4.81 -21.88 5.57
N VAL A 107 3.94 -21.97 4.57
CA VAL A 107 4.25 -22.55 3.27
C VAL A 107 3.94 -21.51 2.20
N LEU A 108 4.93 -21.22 1.34
CA LEU A 108 4.70 -20.36 0.18
C LEU A 108 3.84 -21.12 -0.85
N PRO A 109 2.80 -20.49 -1.39
CA PRO A 109 2.04 -21.11 -2.48
C PRO A 109 2.90 -21.17 -3.75
N LYS A 110 2.47 -22.00 -4.71
CA LYS A 110 3.00 -21.92 -6.06
C LYS A 110 2.74 -20.50 -6.61
N TRP A 111 3.76 -19.92 -7.25
CA TRP A 111 3.65 -18.59 -7.83
C TRP A 111 2.57 -18.54 -8.93
N ASP A 112 1.71 -17.51 -8.86
CA ASP A 112 0.73 -17.16 -9.89
C ASP A 112 1.08 -15.75 -10.42
N PRO A 113 1.52 -15.61 -11.69
CA PRO A 113 1.84 -14.32 -12.29
C PRO A 113 0.71 -13.28 -12.22
N LYS A 114 -0.56 -13.73 -12.15
CA LYS A 114 -1.72 -12.83 -12.04
C LYS A 114 -1.67 -11.96 -10.80
N VAL A 115 -0.99 -12.40 -9.73
CA VAL A 115 -0.86 -11.65 -8.49
C VAL A 115 -0.11 -10.34 -8.71
N VAL A 116 0.97 -10.34 -9.50
CA VAL A 116 1.68 -9.10 -9.84
C VAL A 116 0.83 -8.23 -10.77
N THR A 117 0.15 -8.81 -11.75
CA THR A 117 -0.74 -8.05 -12.64
C THR A 117 -1.85 -7.32 -11.87
N GLU A 118 -2.48 -8.02 -10.92
CA GLU A 118 -3.51 -7.40 -10.07
C GLU A 118 -2.90 -6.36 -9.13
N CYS A 119 -1.72 -6.62 -8.56
CA CYS A 119 -1.02 -5.62 -7.73
C CYS A 119 -0.67 -4.36 -8.53
N ALA A 120 -0.19 -4.51 -9.76
CA ALA A 120 0.12 -3.42 -10.69
C ALA A 120 -1.12 -2.55 -10.97
N ALA A 121 -2.25 -3.17 -11.27
CA ALA A 121 -3.50 -2.44 -11.50
C ALA A 121 -3.99 -1.69 -10.24
N LYS A 122 -3.78 -2.27 -9.04
CA LYS A 122 -4.17 -1.65 -7.77
C LYS A 122 -3.27 -0.48 -7.41
N ILE A 123 -1.95 -0.61 -7.61
CA ILE A 123 -1.02 0.49 -7.35
C ILE A 123 -1.22 1.65 -8.33
N GLU A 124 -1.53 1.38 -9.60
CA GLU A 124 -1.90 2.41 -10.57
C GLU A 124 -3.16 3.18 -10.13
N ALA A 125 -4.21 2.46 -9.72
CA ALA A 125 -5.43 3.09 -9.20
C ALA A 125 -5.16 3.95 -7.95
N ILE A 126 -4.31 3.49 -7.05
CA ILE A 126 -3.84 4.25 -5.87
C ILE A 126 -3.09 5.53 -6.30
N GLN A 127 -2.23 5.45 -7.31
CA GLN A 127 -1.46 6.60 -7.80
C GLN A 127 -2.38 7.65 -8.41
N VAL A 128 -3.30 7.25 -9.30
CA VAL A 128 -4.27 8.16 -9.93
C VAL A 128 -5.13 8.85 -8.87
N PHE A 129 -5.61 8.09 -7.89
CA PHE A 129 -6.40 8.65 -6.79
C PHE A 129 -5.58 9.62 -5.92
N ALA A 130 -4.36 9.24 -5.53
CA ALA A 130 -3.52 10.11 -4.73
C ALA A 130 -3.19 11.41 -5.47
N GLU A 131 -2.92 11.34 -6.78
CA GLU A 131 -2.69 12.52 -7.60
C GLU A 131 -3.91 13.46 -7.63
N SER A 132 -5.11 12.93 -7.81
CA SER A 132 -6.33 13.76 -7.83
C SER A 132 -6.52 14.50 -6.49
N VAL A 133 -6.36 13.81 -5.36
CA VAL A 133 -6.53 14.40 -4.02
C VAL A 133 -5.45 15.44 -3.71
N ILE A 134 -4.22 15.24 -4.16
CA ILE A 134 -3.11 16.15 -3.86
C ILE A 134 -3.25 17.48 -4.62
N VAL A 135 -3.79 17.44 -5.84
CA VAL A 135 -3.99 18.61 -6.72
C VAL A 135 -5.23 19.43 -6.37
N GLU A 136 -6.26 18.82 -5.75
CA GLU A 136 -7.44 19.52 -5.18
C GLU A 136 -7.06 20.67 -4.23
#